data_AF-A0A410QD03-F1
#
_entry.id   AF-A0A410QD03-F1
#
_cell.length_a   1.000
_cell.length_b   1.000
_cell.length_c   1.000
_cell.angle_alpha   90.00
_cell.angle_beta   90.00
_cell.angle_gamma   90.00
#
_symmetry.space_group_name_H-M   'P 1'
#
loop_
_entity.id
_entity.type
_entity.pdbx_description
1 polymer ?
#
loop_
_entity_poly.entity_id
_entity_poly.type
_entity_poly.pdbx_seq_one_letter_code
_entity_poly.pdbx_strand_id
1 'polypeptide(L)'
;MTNKIEYKIQKFNTEDNLKIGLNVVEWSIENNLIQQGFTALEETIRTYVCNETDRNNRERIAKIALMIKSEAITEKNLSTDVKGKVKRIADRLDPEIAKLSYQVSQKRNSINHFEFSDDSNDYNSLKRDLKKYYKEFKKIIEI
;
A
#
# COMPACT_ATOMS: atom_id res chain seq x y z
N MET A 1 -9.01 16.36 27.69
CA MET A 1 -9.13 15.40 26.57
C MET A 1 -8.02 15.57 25.53
N THR A 2 -7.50 16.79 25.34
CA THR A 2 -6.42 17.15 24.39
C THR A 2 -5.15 16.31 24.54
N ASN A 3 -4.68 16.10 25.78
CA ASN A 3 -3.41 15.38 26.05
C ASN A 3 -3.37 13.91 25.55
N LYS A 4 -4.51 13.21 25.48
CA LYS A 4 -4.52 11.79 25.03
C LYS A 4 -4.37 11.67 23.51
N ILE A 5 -4.98 12.58 22.76
CA ILE A 5 -4.85 12.62 21.31
C ILE A 5 -3.44 13.08 20.96
N GLU A 6 -2.95 14.15 21.59
CA GLU A 6 -1.58 14.65 21.43
C GLU A 6 -0.53 13.56 21.66
N TYR A 7 -0.67 12.77 22.72
CA TYR A 7 0.23 11.63 22.96
C TYR A 7 0.21 10.61 21.82
N LYS A 8 -0.98 10.19 21.36
CA LYS A 8 -1.07 9.18 20.31
C LYS A 8 -0.56 9.66 18.95
N ILE A 9 -0.62 10.97 18.67
CA ILE A 9 -0.11 11.52 17.40
C ILE A 9 1.41 11.74 17.41
N GLN A 10 2.09 11.64 18.56
CA GLN A 10 3.55 11.77 18.62
C GLN A 10 4.27 10.75 17.72
N LYS A 11 3.68 9.56 17.48
CA LYS A 11 4.26 8.57 16.57
C LYS A 11 4.42 9.07 15.13
N PHE A 12 3.67 10.10 14.74
CA PHE A 12 3.81 10.73 13.43
C PHE A 12 4.95 11.76 13.35
N ASN A 13 5.61 12.12 14.46
CA ASN A 13 6.74 13.05 14.48
C ASN A 13 8.03 12.34 14.00
N THR A 14 8.09 12.04 12.70
CA THR A 14 9.24 11.43 12.04
C THR A 14 9.34 11.95 10.61
N GLU A 15 10.55 12.04 10.06
CA GLU A 15 10.77 12.42 8.65
C GLU A 15 10.69 11.22 7.70
N ASP A 16 10.58 10.00 8.26
CA ASP A 16 10.50 8.76 7.51
C ASP A 16 9.07 8.53 6.98
N ASN A 17 8.88 8.79 5.69
CA ASN A 17 7.59 8.62 5.00
C ASN A 17 7.02 7.20 5.11
N LEU A 18 7.87 6.17 5.20
CA LEU A 18 7.39 4.80 5.37
C LEU A 18 6.82 4.61 6.78
N LYS A 19 7.52 5.09 7.81
CA LYS A 19 7.01 5.08 9.19
C LYS A 19 5.73 5.89 9.36
N ILE A 20 5.62 7.06 8.72
CA ILE A 20 4.38 7.83 8.71
C ILE A 20 3.24 6.96 8.15
N GLY A 21 3.44 6.34 6.99
CA GLY A 21 2.43 5.46 6.37
C GLY A 21 2.01 4.30 7.27
N LEU A 22 2.96 3.57 7.85
CA LEU A 22 2.71 2.48 8.80
C LEU A 22 1.86 2.95 10.00
N ASN A 23 2.22 4.09 10.59
CA ASN A 23 1.49 4.67 11.71
C ASN A 23 0.05 5.08 11.34
N VAL A 24 -0.18 5.54 10.09
CA VAL A 24 -1.52 5.91 9.60
C VAL A 24 -2.37 4.65 9.42
N VAL A 25 -1.81 3.56 8.90
CA VAL A 25 -2.52 2.28 8.77
C VAL A 25 -2.92 1.76 10.15
N GLU A 26 -1.99 1.75 11.10
CA GLU A 26 -2.27 1.30 12.46
C GLU A 26 -3.33 2.16 13.15
N TRP A 27 -3.21 3.49 13.06
CA TRP A 27 -4.23 4.42 13.56
C TRP A 27 -5.61 4.14 12.97
N SER A 28 -5.66 3.87 11.66
CA SER A 28 -6.91 3.58 10.97
C SER A 28 -7.55 2.29 11.46
N ILE A 29 -6.75 1.25 11.73
CA ILE A 29 -7.21 -0.02 12.31
C ILE A 29 -7.75 0.19 13.73
N GLU A 30 -7.04 0.95 14.56
CA GLU A 30 -7.42 1.25 15.95
C GLU A 30 -8.73 2.03 16.05
N ASN A 31 -8.94 2.96 15.12
CA ASN A 31 -10.07 3.90 15.14
C ASN A 31 -11.18 3.52 14.15
N ASN A 32 -11.20 2.28 13.64
CA ASN A 32 -12.25 1.77 12.75
C ASN A 32 -12.41 2.55 11.43
N LEU A 33 -11.34 3.20 10.97
CA LEU A 33 -11.30 3.98 9.72
C LEU A 33 -10.92 3.07 8.55
N ILE A 34 -11.78 2.10 8.23
CA ILE A 34 -11.42 0.97 7.35
C ILE A 34 -11.05 1.42 5.93
N GLN A 35 -11.85 2.29 5.31
CA GLN A 35 -11.56 2.83 3.97
C GLN A 35 -10.22 3.59 3.93
N GLN A 36 -10.00 4.45 4.94
CA GLN A 36 -8.75 5.19 5.10
C GLN A 36 -7.57 4.25 5.35
N GLY A 37 -7.78 3.16 6.10
CA GLY A 37 -6.75 2.15 6.35
C GLY A 37 -6.31 1.42 5.08
N PHE A 38 -7.25 1.02 4.22
CA PHE A 38 -6.90 0.44 2.92
C PHE A 38 -6.18 1.43 2.01
N THR A 39 -6.64 2.69 1.98
CA THR A 39 -6.01 3.77 1.21
C THR A 39 -4.59 4.03 1.70
N ALA A 40 -4.41 4.14 3.02
CA ALA A 40 -3.11 4.34 3.64
C ALA A 40 -2.18 3.15 3.39
N LEU A 41 -2.68 1.92 3.42
CA LEU A 41 -1.87 0.72 3.14
C LEU A 41 -1.41 0.70 1.68
N GLU A 42 -2.28 1.02 0.72
CA GLU A 42 -1.91 1.12 -0.69
C GLU A 42 -0.83 2.19 -0.92
N GLU A 43 -0.97 3.37 -0.31
CA GLU A 43 0.03 4.43 -0.38
C GLU A 43 1.34 4.06 0.33
N THR A 44 1.27 3.31 1.44
CA THR A 44 2.46 2.88 2.17
C THR A 44 3.26 1.84 1.38
N ILE A 45 2.57 0.86 0.76
CA ILE A 45 3.20 -0.10 -0.16
C ILE A 45 3.87 0.65 -1.32
N ARG A 46 3.20 1.66 -1.88
CA ARG A 46 3.78 2.51 -2.93
C ARG A 46 5.00 3.31 -2.46
N THR A 47 5.01 3.78 -1.21
CA THR A 47 6.18 4.47 -0.63
C THR A 47 7.36 3.51 -0.53
N TYR A 48 7.12 2.31 -0.03
CA TYR A 48 8.14 1.26 0.06
C TYR A 48 8.73 0.91 -1.33
N VAL A 49 7.87 0.67 -2.33
CA VAL A 49 8.30 0.30 -3.69
C VAL A 49 9.17 1.39 -4.33
N CYS A 50 8.83 2.66 -4.12
CA CYS A 50 9.36 3.80 -4.87
C CYS A 50 10.21 4.77 -4.03
N ASN A 51 10.77 4.33 -2.91
CA ASN A 51 11.50 5.17 -1.95
C ASN A 51 12.64 6.03 -2.56
N GLU A 52 13.14 5.68 -3.74
CA GLU A 52 14.25 6.35 -4.44
C GLU A 52 13.83 7.05 -5.74
N THR A 53 12.52 7.27 -5.95
CA THR A 53 11.99 7.84 -7.22
C THR A 53 11.48 9.27 -7.07
N ASP A 54 11.49 10.01 -8.18
CA ASP A 54 10.93 11.36 -8.21
C ASP A 54 9.41 11.34 -7.98
N ARG A 55 8.92 12.36 -7.26
CA ARG A 55 7.51 12.47 -6.85
C ARG A 55 6.53 12.37 -8.02
N ASN A 56 6.89 12.91 -9.19
CA ASN A 56 6.00 13.05 -10.33
C ASN A 56 5.75 11.73 -11.06
N ASN A 57 6.70 10.79 -11.01
CA ASN A 57 6.56 9.49 -11.66
C ASN A 57 6.34 8.32 -10.70
N ARG A 58 6.43 8.54 -9.38
CA ARG A 58 6.31 7.50 -8.33
C ARG A 58 5.13 6.57 -8.54
N GLU A 59 3.94 7.10 -8.79
CA GLU A 59 2.72 6.28 -8.94
C GLU A 59 2.79 5.38 -10.17
N ARG A 60 3.11 5.97 -11.34
CA ARG A 60 3.24 5.23 -12.60
C ARG A 60 4.33 4.15 -12.49
N ILE A 61 5.51 4.51 -11.95
CA ILE A 61 6.64 3.59 -11.81
C ILE A 61 6.31 2.45 -10.85
N ALA A 62 5.74 2.75 -9.67
CA ALA A 62 5.39 1.73 -8.68
C ALA A 62 4.40 0.72 -9.27
N LYS A 63 3.33 1.23 -9.91
CA LYS A 63 2.30 0.40 -10.51
C LYS A 63 2.88 -0.55 -11.55
N ILE A 64 3.70 -0.04 -12.48
CA ILE A 64 4.29 -0.85 -13.55
C ILE A 64 5.29 -1.86 -12.96
N ALA A 65 6.11 -1.47 -11.99
CA ALA A 65 7.07 -2.38 -11.35
C ALA A 65 6.36 -3.54 -10.64
N LEU A 66 5.27 -3.26 -9.92
CA LEU A 66 4.43 -4.28 -9.29
C LEU A 66 3.78 -5.20 -10.33
N MET A 67 3.28 -4.66 -11.45
CA MET A 67 2.70 -5.48 -12.54
C MET A 67 3.73 -6.36 -13.24
N ILE A 68 4.96 -5.89 -13.42
CA ILE A 68 6.06 -6.73 -13.93
C ILE A 68 6.40 -7.80 -12.90
N LYS A 69 6.48 -7.43 -11.63
CA LYS A 69 6.83 -8.38 -10.57
C LYS A 69 5.78 -9.47 -10.38
N SER A 70 4.51 -9.17 -10.63
CA SER A 70 3.43 -10.15 -10.66
C SER A 70 3.30 -10.87 -12.02
N GLU A 71 4.25 -10.68 -12.94
CA GLU A 71 4.24 -11.25 -14.29
C GLU A 71 3.02 -10.89 -15.15
N ALA A 72 2.25 -9.86 -14.76
CA ALA A 72 1.04 -9.45 -15.47
C ALA A 72 1.35 -8.74 -16.80
N ILE A 73 2.52 -8.10 -16.89
CA ILE A 73 3.03 -7.45 -18.10
C ILE A 73 4.52 -7.72 -18.26
N THR A 74 5.04 -7.43 -19.46
CA THR A 74 6.49 -7.49 -19.74
C THR A 74 7.06 -6.11 -20.02
N GLU A 75 8.34 -5.92 -19.71
CA GLU A 75 9.06 -4.66 -19.94
C GLU A 75 9.29 -4.31 -21.43
N LYS A 76 8.97 -5.24 -22.35
CA LYS A 76 9.26 -5.11 -23.78
C LYS A 76 8.57 -3.88 -24.40
N ASN A 77 7.37 -3.55 -23.93
CA ASN A 77 6.54 -2.47 -24.47
C ASN A 77 6.61 -1.17 -23.65
N LEU A 78 7.52 -1.08 -22.68
CA LEU A 78 7.68 0.14 -21.89
C LEU A 78 8.47 1.21 -22.65
N SER A 79 8.06 2.46 -22.49
CA SER A 79 8.80 3.61 -22.99
C SER A 79 10.19 3.67 -22.34
N THR A 80 11.19 4.09 -23.12
CA THR A 80 12.61 4.03 -22.75
C THR A 80 12.95 4.90 -21.53
N ASP A 81 12.19 5.98 -21.30
CA ASP A 81 12.35 6.92 -20.19
C ASP A 81 12.10 6.29 -18.80
N VAL A 82 11.20 5.30 -18.71
CA VAL A 82 10.87 4.63 -17.43
C VAL A 82 11.41 3.21 -17.31
N LYS A 83 11.68 2.54 -18.45
CA LYS A 83 12.04 1.12 -18.51
C LYS A 83 13.18 0.74 -17.55
N GLY A 84 14.28 1.50 -17.57
CA GLY A 84 15.43 1.21 -16.72
C GLY A 84 15.14 1.33 -15.23
N LYS A 85 14.36 2.34 -14.81
CA LYS A 85 13.97 2.53 -13.40
C LYS A 85 13.02 1.43 -12.95
N VAL A 86 11.98 1.16 -13.75
CA VAL A 86 10.96 0.15 -13.47
C VAL A 86 11.60 -1.23 -13.32
N LYS A 87 12.50 -1.61 -14.23
CA LYS A 87 13.19 -2.91 -14.17
C LYS A 87 13.95 -3.09 -12.86
N ARG A 88 14.81 -2.11 -12.51
CA ARG A 88 15.58 -2.16 -11.25
C ARG A 88 14.68 -2.31 -10.03
N ILE A 89 13.54 -1.63 -10.01
CA ILE A 89 12.58 -1.75 -8.92
C ILE A 89 11.92 -3.13 -8.94
N ALA A 90 11.43 -3.61 -10.08
CA ALA A 90 10.79 -4.92 -10.17
C ALA A 90 11.73 -6.07 -9.74
N ASP A 91 12.99 -6.02 -10.17
CA ASP A 91 13.99 -7.05 -9.86
C ASP A 91 14.25 -7.18 -8.36
N ARG A 92 14.23 -6.07 -7.60
CA ARG A 92 14.47 -6.07 -6.13
C ARG A 92 13.25 -6.42 -5.28
N LEU A 93 12.04 -6.34 -5.83
CA LEU A 93 10.83 -6.59 -5.05
C LEU A 93 10.71 -8.09 -4.70
N ASP A 94 10.01 -8.41 -3.63
CA ASP A 94 9.53 -9.77 -3.35
C ASP A 94 8.24 -10.02 -4.17
N PRO A 95 8.04 -11.16 -4.86
CA PRO A 95 6.76 -11.47 -5.51
C PRO A 95 5.53 -11.30 -4.61
N GLU A 96 5.66 -11.58 -3.30
CA GLU A 96 4.58 -11.43 -2.33
C GLU A 96 4.17 -9.97 -2.15
N ILE A 97 5.05 -8.99 -2.36
CA ILE A 97 4.64 -7.57 -2.30
C ILE A 97 3.71 -7.20 -3.44
N ALA A 98 3.92 -7.78 -4.62
CA ALA A 98 3.11 -7.53 -5.80
C ALA A 98 1.70 -8.12 -5.63
N LYS A 99 1.65 -9.36 -5.12
CA LYS A 99 0.41 -10.04 -4.75
C LYS A 99 -0.36 -9.29 -3.67
N LEU A 100 0.31 -8.87 -2.61
CA LEU A 100 -0.30 -8.09 -1.53
C LEU A 100 -0.84 -6.75 -2.05
N SER A 101 -0.03 -6.03 -2.84
CA SER A 101 -0.45 -4.75 -3.44
C SER A 101 -1.71 -4.91 -4.29
N TYR A 102 -1.80 -6.00 -5.06
CA TYR A 102 -2.99 -6.30 -5.85
C TYR A 102 -4.22 -6.52 -4.96
N GLN A 103 -4.11 -7.37 -3.94
CA GLN A 103 -5.21 -7.66 -3.00
C GLN A 103 -5.72 -6.41 -2.27
N VAL A 104 -4.81 -5.55 -1.81
CA VAL A 104 -5.14 -4.27 -1.17
C VAL A 104 -5.87 -3.36 -2.15
N SER A 105 -5.38 -3.23 -3.39
CA SER A 105 -6.00 -2.37 -4.40
C SER A 105 -7.40 -2.85 -4.79
N GLN A 106 -7.61 -4.17 -4.94
CA GLN A 106 -8.94 -4.73 -5.22
C GLN A 106 -9.92 -4.39 -4.10
N LYS A 107 -9.55 -4.67 -2.84
CA LYS A 107 -10.43 -4.39 -1.68
C LYS A 107 -10.71 -2.89 -1.52
N ARG A 108 -9.71 -2.03 -1.73
CA ARG A 108 -9.89 -0.56 -1.72
C ARG A 108 -10.86 -0.11 -2.80
N ASN A 109 -10.73 -0.63 -4.02
CA ASN A 109 -11.63 -0.31 -5.13
C ASN A 109 -13.07 -0.77 -4.83
N SER A 110 -13.28 -1.99 -4.33
CA SER A 110 -14.60 -2.48 -3.95
C SER A 110 -15.28 -1.60 -2.90
N ILE A 111 -14.55 -1.21 -1.84
CA ILE A 111 -15.06 -0.31 -0.79
C ILE A 111 -15.42 1.07 -1.38
N ASN A 112 -14.56 1.63 -2.24
CA ASN A 112 -14.80 2.94 -2.84
C ASN A 112 -15.96 2.95 -3.84
N HIS A 113 -16.25 1.80 -4.46
CA HIS A 113 -17.40 1.60 -5.33
C HIS A 113 -18.66 1.12 -4.57
N PHE A 114 -18.64 1.14 -3.24
CA PHE A 114 -19.74 0.70 -2.37
C PHE A 114 -20.29 -0.69 -2.71
N GLU A 115 -19.41 -1.60 -3.13
CA GLU A 115 -19.74 -3.01 -3.38
C GLU A 115 -20.94 -3.23 -4.31
N PHE A 116 -20.94 -2.59 -5.48
CA PHE A 116 -21.80 -3.00 -6.61
C PHE A 116 -21.31 -4.34 -7.20
N SER A 117 -21.20 -5.36 -6.34
CA SER A 117 -20.70 -6.70 -6.59
C SER A 117 -21.44 -7.69 -5.67
N ASP A 118 -21.71 -8.89 -6.15
CA ASP A 118 -22.50 -9.92 -5.42
C ASP A 118 -21.86 -10.38 -4.08
N ASP A 119 -20.60 -10.02 -3.82
CA ASP A 119 -19.88 -10.29 -2.58
C ASP A 119 -20.13 -9.18 -1.55
N SER A 120 -21.16 -9.34 -0.71
CA SER A 120 -21.37 -8.47 0.45
C SER A 120 -20.25 -8.67 1.48
N ASN A 121 -19.22 -7.81 1.51
CA ASN A 121 -18.25 -7.87 2.60
C ASN A 121 -18.82 -7.12 3.80
N ASP A 122 -19.13 -7.85 4.87
CA ASP A 122 -19.49 -7.18 6.10
C ASP A 122 -18.30 -6.36 6.66
N TYR A 123 -18.60 -5.36 7.47
CA TYR A 123 -17.58 -4.50 8.09
C TYR A 123 -16.48 -5.29 8.83
N ASN A 124 -16.83 -6.40 9.48
CA ASN A 124 -15.88 -7.21 10.26
C ASN A 124 -14.90 -7.95 9.35
N SER A 125 -15.36 -8.39 8.18
CA SER A 125 -14.53 -9.00 7.14
C SER A 125 -13.51 -8.02 6.59
N LEU A 126 -13.92 -6.80 6.26
CA LEU A 126 -13.02 -5.74 5.77
C LEU A 126 -11.97 -5.37 6.82
N LYS A 127 -12.37 -5.25 8.09
CA LYS A 127 -11.44 -5.00 9.20
C LYS A 127 -10.44 -6.12 9.39
N ARG A 128 -10.88 -7.38 9.26
CA ARG A 128 -10.02 -8.56 9.35
C ARG A 128 -9.04 -8.63 8.18
N ASP A 129 -9.50 -8.34 6.97
CA ASP A 129 -8.66 -8.28 5.77
C ASP A 129 -7.61 -7.19 5.89
N LEU A 130 -7.97 -5.98 6.31
CA LEU A 130 -7.02 -4.88 6.52
C LEU A 130 -5.93 -5.26 7.53
N LYS A 131 -6.31 -5.85 8.68
CA LYS A 131 -5.35 -6.32 9.69
C LYS A 131 -4.43 -7.41 9.15
N LYS A 132 -4.98 -8.35 8.37
CA LYS A 132 -4.22 -9.44 7.74
C LYS A 132 -3.19 -8.86 6.77
N TYR A 133 -3.62 -8.02 5.83
CA TYR A 133 -2.75 -7.42 4.83
C TYR A 133 -1.69 -6.52 5.45
N TYR A 134 -2.03 -5.75 6.49
CA TYR A 134 -1.03 -4.95 7.20
C TYR A 134 0.03 -5.82 7.89
N LYS A 135 -0.38 -6.93 8.50
CA LYS A 135 0.56 -7.90 9.10
C LYS A 135 1.44 -8.58 8.05
N GLU A 136 0.88 -8.92 6.89
CA GLU A 136 1.64 -9.47 5.76
C GLU A 136 2.65 -8.45 5.24
N PHE A 137 2.25 -7.19 5.08
CA PHE A 137 3.15 -6.12 4.66
C PHE A 137 4.35 -5.96 5.60
N LYS A 138 4.08 -5.86 6.91
CA LYS A 138 5.10 -5.81 7.96
C LYS A 138 6.11 -6.95 7.88
N LYS A 139 5.63 -8.18 7.63
CA LYS A 139 6.50 -9.36 7.46
C LYS A 139 7.39 -9.24 6.23
N ILE A 140 6.84 -8.79 5.10
CA ILE A 140 7.60 -8.64 3.84
C ILE A 140 8.73 -7.61 4.00
N ILE A 141 8.50 -6.55 4.78
CA ILE A 141 9.50 -5.49 5.00
C ILE A 141 10.31 -5.68 6.28
N GLU A 142 10.19 -6.85 6.92
CA GLU A 142 10.95 -7.28 8.09
C GLU A 142 10.84 -6.38 9.34
N ILE A 143 9.62 -5.89 9.67
CA ILE A 143 9.36 -5.05 10.87
C ILE A 143 8.15 -5.51 11.71
#